data_AF-A0A6V7L9N1-F1
#
_entry.id   AF-A0A6V7L9N1-F1
#
_cell.length_a   1.000
_cell.length_b   1.000
_cell.length_c   1.000
_cell.angle_alpha   90.00
_cell.angle_beta   90.00
_cell.angle_gamma   90.00
#
_symmetry.space_group_name_H-M   'P 1'
#
loop_
_entity.id
_entity.type
_entity.pdbx_description
1 polymer ?
#
loop_
_entity_poly.entity_id
_entity_poly.type
_entity_poly.pdbx_seq_one_letter_code
_entity_poly.pdbx_strand_id
1 'polypeptide(L)' 'STGITIEQLAGPYDLGEGPHWDEEKQVLYFVDIHARKFLCYNPVTKKVTETYI' A
#
# COMPACT_ATOMS: atom_id res chain seq x y z
N SER A 1 12.15 25.88 -7.82
CA SER A 1 11.92 24.55 -8.42
C SER A 1 11.41 23.64 -7.33
N THR A 2 10.11 23.43 -7.24
CA THR A 2 9.52 22.46 -6.30
C THR A 2 9.60 21.08 -6.95
N GLY A 3 10.72 20.38 -6.75
CA GLY A 3 10.94 19.07 -7.32
C GLY A 3 9.95 18.05 -6.73
N ILE A 4 9.43 17.17 -7.59
CA ILE A 4 8.67 16.00 -7.15
C ILE A 4 9.70 14.97 -6.64
N THR A 5 9.49 14.47 -5.42
CA THR A 5 10.26 13.33 -4.89
C THR A 5 9.40 12.09 -5.00
N ILE A 6 9.98 11.00 -5.52
CA ILE A 6 9.33 9.69 -5.63
C ILE A 6 10.02 8.77 -4.63
N GLU A 7 9.25 8.12 -3.77
CA GLU A 7 9.73 7.12 -2.81
C GLU A 7 9.06 5.76 -3.04
N GLN A 8 9.81 4.68 -2.84
CA GLN A 8 9.24 3.34 -2.83
C GLN A 8 8.59 3.09 -1.46
N LEU A 9 7.28 2.86 -1.45
CA LEU A 9 6.53 2.64 -0.21
C LEU A 9 6.62 1.19 0.28
N ALA A 10 6.45 0.21 -0.61
CA ALA A 10 6.38 -1.21 -0.25
C ALA A 10 6.64 -2.15 -1.45
N GLY A 11 6.61 -3.46 -1.18
CA GLY A 11 6.81 -4.53 -2.18
C GLY A 11 8.20 -5.19 -2.07
N PRO A 12 8.58 -6.01 -3.08
CA PRO A 12 7.86 -6.28 -4.32
C PRO A 12 6.56 -7.09 -4.11
N TYR A 13 5.64 -6.98 -5.07
CA TYR A 13 4.40 -7.76 -5.16
C TYR A 13 4.36 -8.43 -6.54
N ASP A 14 3.64 -9.54 -6.66
CA ASP A 14 3.49 -10.22 -7.95
C ASP A 14 2.58 -9.39 -8.88
N LEU A 15 1.38 -9.05 -8.40
CA LEU A 15 0.49 -8.09 -9.08
C LEU A 15 -0.19 -7.16 -8.07
N GLY A 16 0.47 -6.03 -7.78
CA GLY A 16 -0.04 -4.97 -6.91
C GLY A 16 -1.09 -4.11 -7.62
N GLU A 17 -2.31 -4.06 -7.07
CA GLU A 17 -3.46 -3.39 -7.72
C GLU A 17 -4.44 -2.80 -6.70
N GLY A 18 -5.42 -2.04 -7.21
CA GLY A 18 -6.54 -1.52 -6.42
C GLY A 18 -6.18 -0.59 -5.24
N PRO A 19 -5.31 0.42 -5.44
CA PRO A 19 -4.97 1.37 -4.38
C PRO A 19 -6.22 2.15 -3.94
N HIS A 20 -6.50 2.15 -2.64
CA HIS A 20 -7.62 2.85 -2.04
C HIS A 20 -7.19 3.55 -0.75
N TRP A 21 -7.30 4.88 -0.72
CA TRP A 21 -7.00 5.67 0.46
C TRP A 21 -8.23 5.80 1.36
N ASP A 22 -8.12 5.35 2.60
CA ASP A 22 -9.11 5.58 3.65
C ASP A 22 -8.75 6.88 4.39
N GLU A 23 -9.51 7.96 4.12
CA GLU A 23 -9.28 9.28 4.70
C GLU A 23 -9.51 9.30 6.22
N GLU A 24 -10.49 8.54 6.72
CA GLU A 24 -10.79 8.53 8.15
C GLU A 24 -9.66 7.85 8.94
N LYS A 25 -9.12 6.75 8.42
CA LYS A 25 -8.05 5.98 9.07
C LYS A 25 -6.64 6.44 8.69
N GLN A 26 -6.50 7.27 7.65
CA GLN A 26 -5.23 7.72 7.09
C GLN A 26 -4.32 6.54 6.69
N VAL A 27 -4.88 5.56 5.98
CA VAL A 27 -4.15 4.37 5.50
C VAL A 27 -4.46 4.09 4.03
N LEU A 28 -3.51 3.44 3.35
CA LEU A 28 -3.65 2.99 1.97
C LEU A 28 -3.90 1.48 1.94
N TYR A 29 -5.08 1.07 1.49
CA TYR A 29 -5.38 -0.33 1.19
C TYR A 29 -5.03 -0.65 -0.27
N PHE A 30 -4.59 -1.88 -0.53
CA PHE A 30 -4.32 -2.40 -1.87
C PHE A 30 -4.27 -3.94 -1.83
N VAL A 31 -4.16 -4.60 -2.98
CA VAL A 31 -4.07 -6.06 -3.07
C VAL A 31 -2.78 -6.51 -3.76
N ASP A 32 -2.33 -7.72 -3.44
CA ASP A 32 -1.46 -8.52 -4.32
C ASP A 32 -2.31 -9.67 -4.86
N ILE A 33 -2.75 -9.55 -6.12
CA ILE A 33 -3.78 -10.40 -6.71
C ILE A 33 -3.32 -11.85 -6.79
N HIS A 34 -2.13 -12.09 -7.34
CA HIS A 34 -1.61 -13.45 -7.52
C HIS A 34 -1.23 -14.08 -6.17
N ALA A 35 -0.73 -13.27 -5.21
CA ALA A 35 -0.45 -13.76 -3.86
C ALA A 35 -1.70 -13.93 -2.98
N ARG A 36 -2.89 -13.51 -3.46
CA ARG A 36 -4.18 -13.57 -2.74
C ARG A 36 -4.16 -12.83 -1.40
N LYS A 37 -3.57 -11.63 -1.36
CA LYS A 37 -3.44 -10.83 -0.15
C LYS A 37 -4.18 -9.49 -0.24
N PHE A 38 -4.79 -9.10 0.87
CA PHE A 38 -5.14 -7.71 1.15
C PHE A 38 -4.02 -7.08 1.97
N LEU A 39 -3.60 -5.87 1.61
CA LEU A 39 -2.55 -5.12 2.27
C LEU A 39 -3.06 -3.76 2.74
N CYS A 40 -2.47 -3.26 3.82
CA CYS A 40 -2.72 -1.95 4.39
C CYS A 40 -1.39 -1.29 4.75
N TYR A 41 -1.07 -0.17 4.12
CA TYR A 41 0.08 0.66 4.42
C TYR A 41 -0.32 1.83 5.33
N ASN A 42 0.39 1.98 6.44
CA ASN A 42 0.24 3.10 7.37
C ASN A 42 1.43 4.07 7.21
N PRO A 43 1.24 5.29 6.66
CA PRO A 43 2.34 6.24 6.41
C PRO A 43 3.04 6.75 7.67
N VAL A 44 2.34 6.82 8.82
CA VAL A 44 2.90 7.29 10.09
C VAL A 44 3.93 6.31 10.63
N THR A 45 3.61 5.01 10.57
CA THR A 45 4.50 3.94 11.05
C THR A 45 5.43 3.39 9.99
N LYS A 46 5.17 3.72 8.71
CA LYS A 46 5.83 3.15 7.52
C LYS A 46 5.77 1.62 7.45
N LYS A 47 4.70 1.03 7.99
CA LYS A 47 4.50 -0.43 8.02
C LYS A 47 3.38 -0.84 7.07
N VAL A 48 3.55 -2.01 6.49
CA VAL A 48 2.50 -2.75 5.78
C VAL A 48 2.04 -3.91 6.64
N THR A 49 0.73 -4.06 6.79
CA THR A 49 0.10 -5.26 7.35
C THR A 49 -0.67 -5.97 6.26
N GLU A 50 -0.76 -7.31 6.35
CA GLU A 50 -1.42 -8.14 5.35
C GLU A 50 -2.40 -9.13 5.97
N THR A 51 -3.41 -9.52 5.19
CA THR A 51 -4.27 -10.67 5.45
C THR A 51 -4.58 -11.38 4.13
N TYR A 52 -5.20 -12.56 4.18
CA TYR A 52 -5.42 -13.43 3.01
C TYR A 52 -6.89 -13.49 2.62
N ILE A 53 -7.13 -13.82 1.34
CA ILE A 53 -8.45 -14.20 0.79
C ILE A 53 -8.73 -15.68 1.03
#